data_AF-A0A1H4JAY9-F1
#
_entry.id   AF-A0A1H4JAY9-F1
#
_cell.length_a   1.000
_cell.length_b   1.000
_cell.length_c   1.000
_cell.angle_alpha   90.00
_cell.angle_beta   90.00
_cell.angle_gamma   90.00
#
_symmetry.space_group_name_H-M   'P 1'
#
loop_
_entity.id
_entity.type
_entity.pdbx_description
1 polymer ?
#
loop_
_entity_poly.entity_id
_entity_poly.type
_entity_poly.pdbx_seq_one_letter_code
_entity_poly.pdbx_strand_id
1 'polypeptide(L)'
;MADTSTERARRSRAHARGDHSLCRAQRCGVARAHEKGEHSRCSGSWCEAAAKASLAAGSAPPPSAGDGYRVRSSLIDGDGEFGPEGQELWDAVNPNGDLKPLQAALLREACRITDRLGALDRHLKGDGPWLELSTEDGVVWHVDVTDVLKEARSQAGAFRGLVTELRQSSSTSRAFAPPAPDAPEGEGGASVVDLGAAIRARFAAAQTEG
;
A
#
# COMPACT_ATOMS: atom_id res chain seq x y z
N MET A 1 -12.23 -11.45 -15.98
CA MET A 1 -12.65 -12.61 -15.16
C MET A 1 -11.51 -13.00 -14.22
N ALA A 2 -11.77 -13.15 -12.93
CA ALA A 2 -10.75 -13.56 -11.97
C ALA A 2 -10.36 -15.04 -12.19
N ASP A 3 -9.06 -15.37 -12.17
CA ASP A 3 -8.60 -16.76 -12.26
C ASP A 3 -9.13 -17.55 -11.05
N THR A 4 -10.00 -18.53 -11.30
CA THR A 4 -10.50 -19.43 -10.27
C THR A 4 -9.35 -20.28 -9.70
N SER A 5 -9.51 -20.79 -8.47
CA SER A 5 -8.52 -21.68 -7.84
C SER A 5 -8.25 -22.93 -8.69
N THR A 6 -9.29 -23.46 -9.34
CA THR A 6 -9.24 -24.61 -10.23
C THR A 6 -8.37 -24.34 -11.46
N GLU A 7 -8.52 -23.17 -12.08
CA GLU A 7 -7.71 -22.77 -13.23
C GLU A 7 -6.24 -22.59 -12.83
N ARG A 8 -5.97 -22.02 -11.65
CA ARG A 8 -4.60 -21.90 -11.11
C ARG A 8 -3.94 -23.28 -10.92
N ALA A 9 -4.67 -24.25 -10.37
CA ALA A 9 -4.17 -25.62 -10.19
C ALA A 9 -3.92 -26.33 -11.52
N ARG A 10 -4.79 -26.13 -12.52
CA ARG A 10 -4.59 -26.63 -13.89
C ARG A 10 -3.30 -26.10 -14.51
N ARG A 11 -3.08 -24.79 -14.44
CA ARG A 11 -1.86 -24.14 -14.96
C ARG A 11 -0.60 -24.65 -14.28
N SER A 12 -0.64 -24.83 -12.96
CA SER A 12 0.48 -25.38 -12.19
C SER A 12 0.87 -26.79 -12.64
N ARG A 13 -0.12 -27.67 -12.87
CA ARG A 13 0.13 -29.05 -13.36
C ARG A 13 0.61 -29.11 -14.81
N ALA A 14 0.14 -28.20 -15.67
CA ALA A 14 0.67 -28.07 -17.03
C ALA A 14 2.14 -27.65 -17.00
N HIS A 15 2.46 -26.63 -16.19
CA HIS A 15 3.82 -26.13 -16.03
C HIS A 15 4.78 -27.20 -15.48
N ALA A 16 4.36 -27.98 -14.50
CA ALA A 16 5.17 -29.09 -13.95
C ALA A 16 5.48 -30.19 -14.98
N ARG A 17 4.71 -30.28 -16.07
CA ARG A 17 4.91 -31.22 -17.19
C ARG A 17 5.65 -30.60 -18.38
N GLY A 18 6.13 -29.36 -18.25
CA GLY A 18 6.79 -28.63 -19.34
C GLY A 18 5.84 -28.03 -20.38
N ASP A 19 4.53 -28.06 -20.14
CA ASP A 19 3.55 -27.40 -21.00
C ASP A 19 3.38 -25.94 -20.57
N HIS A 20 3.95 -25.04 -21.36
CA HIS A 20 3.94 -23.59 -21.13
C HIS A 20 2.81 -22.87 -21.88
N SER A 21 1.93 -23.57 -22.61
CA SER A 21 0.84 -22.97 -23.39
C SER A 21 -0.16 -22.18 -22.51
N LEU A 22 -0.27 -22.57 -21.24
CA LEU A 22 -1.16 -21.93 -20.26
C LEU A 22 -0.43 -20.94 -19.34
N CYS A 23 0.87 -20.68 -19.49
CA CYS A 23 1.59 -19.72 -18.64
C CYS A 23 1.25 -18.27 -19.02
N ARG A 24 1.14 -17.38 -18.02
CA ARG A 24 1.13 -15.93 -18.30
C ARG A 24 2.55 -15.52 -18.67
N ALA A 25 2.73 -14.86 -19.82
CA ALA A 25 4.03 -14.43 -20.35
C ALA A 25 4.90 -13.70 -19.30
N GLN A 26 4.32 -12.91 -18.41
CA GLN A 26 5.09 -12.14 -17.42
C GLN A 26 5.65 -12.93 -16.23
N ARG A 27 5.25 -14.21 -16.02
CA ARG A 27 5.60 -14.98 -14.81
C ARG A 27 6.37 -16.28 -15.04
N CYS A 28 6.63 -16.65 -16.29
CA CYS A 28 7.42 -17.84 -16.59
C CYS A 28 8.89 -17.46 -16.84
N GLY A 29 9.83 -18.19 -16.23
CA GLY A 29 11.27 -17.98 -16.43
C GLY A 29 11.70 -18.11 -17.90
N VAL A 30 10.99 -18.91 -18.70
CA VAL A 30 11.22 -19.05 -20.16
C VAL A 30 10.88 -17.76 -20.91
N ALA A 31 9.78 -17.09 -20.53
CA ALA A 31 9.43 -15.82 -21.15
C ALA A 31 10.39 -14.68 -20.77
N ARG A 32 10.90 -14.70 -19.54
CA ARG A 32 11.95 -13.78 -19.09
C ARG A 32 13.31 -14.08 -19.74
N ALA A 33 13.59 -15.34 -20.09
CA ALA A 33 14.77 -15.72 -20.87
C ALA A 33 14.67 -15.24 -22.32
N HIS A 34 13.47 -15.31 -22.93
CA HIS A 34 13.23 -14.81 -24.28
C HIS A 34 13.37 -13.28 -24.39
N GLU A 35 12.86 -12.52 -23.42
CA GLU A 35 13.06 -11.06 -23.35
C GLU A 35 14.55 -10.68 -23.28
N LYS A 36 15.39 -11.58 -22.76
CA LYS A 36 16.85 -11.43 -22.70
C LYS A 36 17.60 -12.03 -23.90
N GLY A 37 16.89 -12.57 -24.91
CA GLY A 37 17.49 -13.21 -26.08
C GLY A 37 18.09 -14.60 -25.83
N GLU A 38 17.79 -15.24 -24.69
CA GLU A 38 18.25 -16.60 -24.38
C GLU A 38 17.27 -17.64 -24.94
N HIS A 39 17.55 -18.11 -26.16
CA HIS A 39 16.68 -19.05 -26.87
C HIS A 39 16.98 -20.53 -26.60
N SER A 40 17.95 -20.86 -25.73
CA SER A 40 18.40 -22.23 -25.45
C SER A 40 17.33 -23.14 -24.84
N ARG A 41 16.21 -22.57 -24.37
CA ARG A 41 15.08 -23.28 -23.75
C ARG A 41 13.74 -23.10 -24.48
N CYS A 42 13.71 -22.42 -25.64
CA CYS A 42 12.48 -22.20 -26.39
C CYS A 42 12.30 -23.26 -27.49
N SER A 43 11.06 -23.74 -27.67
CA SER A 43 10.68 -24.42 -28.92
C SER A 43 10.46 -23.38 -30.02
N GLY A 44 10.77 -23.73 -31.28
CA GLY A 44 10.62 -22.80 -32.40
C GLY A 44 9.22 -22.21 -32.57
N SER A 45 8.18 -23.02 -32.28
CA SER A 45 6.77 -22.59 -32.31
C SER A 45 6.42 -21.52 -31.28
N TRP A 46 7.15 -21.45 -30.16
CA TRP A 46 6.90 -20.49 -29.09
C TRP A 46 7.53 -19.12 -29.40
N CYS A 47 8.73 -19.11 -30.00
CA CYS A 47 9.38 -17.88 -30.47
C CYS A 47 8.52 -17.14 -31.51
N GLU A 48 7.90 -17.86 -32.44
CA GLU A 48 7.08 -17.24 -33.50
C GLU A 48 5.79 -16.61 -32.93
N ALA A 49 5.17 -17.26 -31.95
CA ALA A 49 3.99 -16.72 -31.26
C ALA A 49 4.32 -15.48 -30.42
N ALA A 50 5.45 -15.48 -29.71
CA ALA A 50 5.90 -14.34 -28.92
C ALA A 50 6.25 -13.13 -29.80
N ALA A 51 6.91 -13.34 -30.95
CA ALA A 51 7.22 -12.29 -31.90
C ALA A 51 5.95 -11.63 -32.48
N LYS A 52 4.93 -12.42 -32.84
CA LYS A 52 3.64 -11.89 -33.32
C LYS A 52 2.90 -11.08 -32.25
N ALA A 53 2.95 -11.51 -30.98
CA ALA A 53 2.33 -10.78 -29.88
C ALA A 53 3.02 -9.43 -29.59
N SER A 54 4.35 -9.37 -29.65
CA SER A 54 5.10 -8.11 -29.46
C SER A 54 4.84 -7.10 -30.58
N LEU A 55 4.66 -7.57 -31.83
CA LEU A 55 4.29 -6.70 -32.95
C LEU A 55 2.87 -6.11 -32.80
N ALA A 56 1.94 -6.83 -32.16
CA ALA A 56 0.59 -6.34 -31.91
C ALA A 56 0.50 -5.29 -30.78
N ALA A 57 1.48 -5.27 -29.86
CA ALA A 57 1.50 -4.37 -28.72
C ALA A 57 2.26 -3.05 -28.98
N GLY A 58 2.93 -2.92 -30.12
CA GLY A 58 3.99 -1.92 -30.32
C GLY A 58 3.71 -0.77 -31.29
N SER A 59 2.50 -0.20 -31.36
CA SER A 59 2.25 0.89 -32.33
C SER A 59 1.41 2.08 -31.85
N ALA A 60 1.40 2.37 -30.55
CA ALA A 60 1.08 3.72 -30.07
C ALA A 60 2.37 4.37 -29.56
N PRO A 61 2.88 5.43 -30.23
CA PRO A 61 3.99 6.20 -29.67
C PRO A 61 3.54 6.79 -28.31
N PRO A 62 4.44 6.85 -27.30
CA PRO A 62 4.12 7.55 -26.07
C PRO A 62 3.76 9.01 -26.43
N PRO A 63 2.71 9.60 -25.81
CA PRO A 63 2.38 11.00 -26.06
C PRO A 63 3.64 11.85 -25.80
N SER A 64 3.94 12.75 -26.72
CA SER A 64 5.10 13.62 -26.63
C SER A 64 5.10 14.35 -25.30
N ALA A 65 6.23 14.32 -24.60
CA ALA A 65 6.46 14.88 -23.26
C ALA A 65 6.34 16.41 -23.13
N GLY A 66 5.61 17.08 -24.05
CA GLY A 66 5.46 18.53 -24.13
C GLY A 66 4.43 19.09 -23.16
N ASP A 67 3.31 18.39 -22.94
CA ASP A 67 2.32 18.74 -21.92
C ASP A 67 2.45 17.78 -20.76
N GLY A 68 3.23 18.21 -19.76
CA GLY A 68 3.50 17.44 -18.57
C GLY A 68 2.19 17.09 -17.86
N TYR A 69 1.72 15.86 -18.05
CA TYR A 69 0.72 15.24 -17.20
C TYR A 69 1.34 15.07 -15.81
N ARG A 70 1.43 16.17 -15.06
CA ARG A 70 1.83 16.13 -13.66
C ARG A 70 0.63 15.57 -12.94
N VAL A 71 0.68 14.27 -12.64
CA VAL A 71 -0.20 13.67 -11.63
C VAL A 71 0.12 14.38 -10.33
N ARG A 72 -0.55 15.52 -10.08
CA ARG A 72 -0.63 16.11 -8.76
C ARG A 72 -1.45 15.11 -7.97
N SER A 73 -0.76 14.26 -7.21
CA SER A 73 -1.40 13.53 -6.12
C SER A 73 -1.82 14.59 -5.09
N SER A 74 -2.99 15.20 -5.27
CA SER A 74 -3.64 16.16 -4.34
C SER A 74 -3.94 15.56 -2.96
N LEU A 75 -3.56 14.30 -2.75
CA LEU A 75 -3.75 13.62 -1.47
C LEU A 75 -2.91 14.19 -0.33
N ILE A 76 -1.98 15.12 -0.60
CA ILE A 76 -1.21 15.82 0.43
C ILE A 76 -1.29 17.33 0.15
N ASP A 77 -2.48 17.91 0.29
CA ASP A 77 -2.67 19.35 0.28
C ASP A 77 -2.30 19.91 1.67
N GLY A 78 -1.00 19.99 1.95
CA GLY A 78 -0.45 20.53 3.19
C GLY A 78 1.08 20.65 3.10
N ASP A 79 1.63 21.73 3.64
CA ASP A 79 3.09 21.91 3.83
C ASP A 79 3.64 21.07 5.00
N GLY A 80 2.75 20.40 5.75
CA GLY A 80 3.08 19.47 6.83
C GLY A 80 3.59 18.11 6.36
N GLU A 81 4.30 17.41 7.25
CA GLU A 81 4.79 16.05 7.01
C GLU A 81 3.65 15.01 6.90
N PHE A 82 2.51 15.31 7.54
CA PHE A 82 1.33 14.45 7.60
C PHE A 82 0.07 15.20 7.15
N GLY A 83 -0.91 14.45 6.67
CA GLY A 83 -2.28 14.92 6.56
C GLY A 83 -2.94 15.04 7.95
N PRO A 84 -4.21 15.47 8.01
CA PRO A 84 -4.88 15.76 9.28
C PRO A 84 -5.00 14.54 10.19
N GLU A 85 -5.27 13.36 9.63
CA GLU A 85 -5.46 12.14 10.42
C GLU A 85 -4.14 11.58 10.93
N GLY A 86 -3.09 11.63 10.11
CA GLY A 86 -1.73 11.26 10.50
C GLY A 86 -1.16 12.22 11.54
N GLN A 87 -1.42 13.52 11.42
CA GLN A 87 -1.00 14.53 12.40
C GLN A 87 -1.66 14.28 13.77
N GLU A 88 -2.97 14.02 13.79
CA GLU A 88 -3.68 13.70 15.04
C GLU A 88 -3.13 12.42 15.69
N LEU A 89 -2.82 11.40 14.89
CA LEU A 89 -2.16 10.19 15.40
C LEU A 89 -0.77 10.50 15.97
N TRP A 90 0.02 11.31 15.28
CA TRP A 90 1.36 11.71 15.74
C TRP A 90 1.28 12.39 17.12
N ASP A 91 0.40 13.38 17.25
CA ASP A 91 0.24 14.16 18.49
C ASP A 91 -0.27 13.30 19.64
N ALA A 92 -1.19 12.37 19.37
CA ALA A 92 -1.73 11.45 20.37
C ALA A 92 -0.67 10.46 20.90
N VAL A 93 0.27 10.03 20.07
CA VAL A 93 1.27 9.00 20.44
C VAL A 93 2.58 9.60 20.93
N ASN A 94 2.91 10.81 20.48
CA ASN A 94 4.16 11.48 20.78
C ASN A 94 3.96 12.89 21.35
N PRO A 95 3.15 13.06 22.42
CA PRO A 95 2.82 14.39 22.94
C PRO A 95 4.06 15.17 23.43
N ASN A 96 5.11 14.46 23.86
CA ASN A 96 6.32 15.05 24.40
C ASN A 96 7.51 15.06 23.43
N GLY A 97 7.38 14.47 22.24
CA GLY A 97 8.47 14.41 21.27
C GLY A 97 9.65 13.50 21.66
N ASP A 98 9.48 12.60 22.64
CA ASP A 98 10.58 11.86 23.29
C ASP A 98 10.76 10.41 22.79
N LEU A 99 10.11 10.05 21.68
CA LEU A 99 10.28 8.73 21.06
C LEU A 99 11.73 8.47 20.62
N LYS A 100 12.19 7.23 20.85
CA LYS A 100 13.49 6.77 20.33
C LYS A 100 13.50 6.84 18.80
N PRO A 101 14.66 7.03 18.14
CA PRO A 101 14.73 7.18 16.69
C PRO A 101 14.00 6.10 15.89
N LEU A 102 14.11 4.83 16.30
CA LEU A 102 13.40 3.72 15.66
C LEU A 102 11.87 3.85 15.84
N GLN A 103 11.40 4.19 17.04
CA GLN A 103 9.97 4.36 17.32
C GLN A 103 9.40 5.55 16.55
N ALA A 104 10.12 6.67 16.50
CA ALA A 104 9.72 7.84 15.72
C ALA A 104 9.61 7.51 14.22
N ALA A 105 10.53 6.70 13.66
CA ALA A 105 10.45 6.25 12.28
C ALA A 105 9.22 5.37 12.02
N LEU A 106 8.95 4.38 12.90
CA LEU A 106 7.78 3.52 12.79
C LEU A 106 6.47 4.30 12.92
N LEU A 107 6.39 5.26 13.85
CA LEU A 107 5.21 6.11 14.02
C LEU A 107 4.97 6.99 12.79
N ARG A 108 6.03 7.56 12.22
CA ARG A 108 5.95 8.40 11.01
C ARG A 108 5.36 7.62 9.83
N GLU A 109 5.79 6.37 9.62
CA GLU A 109 5.20 5.50 8.61
C GLU A 109 3.74 5.13 8.92
N ALA A 110 3.41 4.90 10.19
CA ALA A 110 2.02 4.65 10.60
C ALA A 110 1.11 5.87 10.34
N CYS A 111 1.59 7.09 10.55
CA CYS A 111 0.87 8.33 10.26
C CYS A 111 0.61 8.47 8.75
N ARG A 112 1.64 8.26 7.91
CA ARG A 112 1.50 8.26 6.44
C ARG A 112 0.50 7.23 5.92
N ILE A 113 0.47 6.04 6.52
CA ILE A 113 -0.53 5.01 6.16
C ILE A 113 -1.93 5.43 6.61
N THR A 114 -2.05 6.08 7.77
CA THR A 114 -3.33 6.58 8.27
C THR A 114 -3.93 7.60 7.31
N ASP A 115 -3.15 8.60 6.90
CA ASP A 115 -3.60 9.60 5.91
C ASP A 115 -4.02 8.96 4.58
N ARG A 116 -3.27 7.95 4.13
CA ARG A 116 -3.60 7.24 2.89
C ARG A 116 -4.88 6.43 3.03
N LEU A 117 -5.16 5.85 4.20
CA LEU A 117 -6.43 5.18 4.49
C LEU A 117 -7.59 6.17 4.53
N GLY A 118 -7.43 7.35 5.14
CA GLY A 118 -8.44 8.42 5.13
C GLY A 118 -8.75 8.94 3.73
N ALA A 119 -7.72 9.12 2.91
CA ALA A 119 -7.87 9.42 1.49
C ALA A 119 -8.68 8.35 0.74
N LEU A 120 -8.37 7.07 0.95
CA LEU A 120 -9.10 5.95 0.34
C LEU A 120 -10.55 5.88 0.84
N ASP A 121 -10.81 6.18 2.10
CA ASP A 121 -12.16 6.20 2.67
C ASP A 121 -13.02 7.32 2.06
N ARG A 122 -12.48 8.56 1.98
CA ARG A 122 -13.16 9.68 1.30
C ARG A 122 -13.50 9.34 -0.15
N HIS A 123 -12.54 8.75 -0.86
CA HIS A 123 -12.75 8.24 -2.21
C HIS A 123 -13.87 7.19 -2.31
N LEU A 124 -13.94 6.24 -1.37
CA LEU A 124 -14.99 5.22 -1.35
C LEU A 124 -16.37 5.79 -1.00
N LYS A 125 -16.41 6.87 -0.21
CA LYS A 125 -17.64 7.60 0.15
C LYS A 125 -18.13 8.54 -0.96
N GLY A 126 -17.29 8.80 -1.97
CA GLY A 126 -17.60 9.78 -3.02
C GLY A 126 -17.42 11.23 -2.58
N ASP A 127 -16.67 11.48 -1.49
CA ASP A 127 -16.32 12.82 -1.05
C ASP A 127 -15.19 13.38 -1.95
N GLY A 128 -15.61 14.10 -2.98
CA GLY A 128 -14.73 14.76 -3.95
C GLY A 128 -14.67 14.08 -5.32
N PRO A 129 -14.08 14.76 -6.34
CA PRO A 129 -13.91 14.17 -7.65
C PRO A 129 -12.88 13.03 -7.57
N TRP A 130 -13.34 11.80 -7.81
CA TRP A 130 -12.49 10.60 -7.78
C TRP A 130 -11.34 10.68 -8.80
N LEU A 131 -11.60 11.40 -9.88
CA LEU A 131 -10.66 11.78 -10.92
C LEU A 131 -11.24 13.00 -11.64
N GLU A 132 -10.45 14.06 -11.77
CA GLU A 132 -10.80 15.20 -12.62
C GLU A 132 -10.02 15.08 -13.94
N LEU A 133 -10.75 14.80 -15.02
CA LEU A 133 -10.19 14.76 -16.37
C LEU A 133 -10.71 15.96 -17.15
N SER A 134 -9.83 16.92 -17.46
CA SER A 134 -10.13 17.95 -18.44
C SER A 134 -9.77 17.43 -19.83
N THR A 135 -10.75 17.38 -20.73
CA THR A 135 -10.54 17.06 -22.15
C THR A 135 -11.12 18.20 -22.98
N GLU A 136 -10.39 18.64 -24.00
CA GLU A 136 -10.85 19.72 -24.90
C GLU A 136 -11.91 19.22 -25.91
N ASP A 137 -12.10 17.91 -26.06
CA ASP A 137 -12.77 17.31 -27.22
C ASP A 137 -14.18 16.73 -26.96
N GLY A 138 -14.77 16.96 -25.80
CA GLY A 138 -16.14 16.47 -25.49
C GLY A 138 -16.28 14.95 -25.42
N VAL A 139 -15.17 14.20 -25.38
CA VAL A 139 -15.16 12.74 -25.25
C VAL A 139 -15.42 12.33 -23.80
N VAL A 140 -16.41 11.45 -23.59
CA VAL A 140 -16.73 10.88 -22.28
C VAL A 140 -15.85 9.66 -22.02
N TRP A 141 -15.03 9.72 -20.98
CA TRP A 141 -14.21 8.60 -20.52
C TRP A 141 -14.89 7.88 -19.36
N HIS A 142 -14.97 6.55 -19.45
CA HIS A 142 -15.31 5.69 -18.32
C HIS A 142 -14.02 5.27 -17.62
N VAL A 143 -13.85 5.65 -16.36
CA VAL A 143 -12.70 5.25 -15.55
C VAL A 143 -13.15 4.24 -14.51
N ASP A 144 -12.75 3.00 -14.72
CA ASP A 144 -12.96 1.92 -13.76
C ASP A 144 -11.79 1.87 -12.76
N VAL A 145 -12.00 2.42 -11.57
CA VAL A 145 -11.03 2.29 -10.47
C VAL A 145 -11.25 0.93 -9.79
N THR A 146 -10.43 -0.05 -10.15
CA THR A 146 -10.48 -1.40 -9.57
C THR A 146 -9.53 -1.54 -8.38
N ASP A 147 -9.74 -2.56 -7.54
CA ASP A 147 -8.84 -2.94 -6.46
C ASP A 147 -8.64 -1.91 -5.30
N VAL A 148 -9.39 -0.80 -5.24
CA VAL A 148 -9.31 0.19 -4.12
C VAL A 148 -9.46 -0.48 -2.75
N LEU A 149 -10.47 -1.34 -2.60
CA LEU A 149 -10.70 -2.08 -1.35
C LEU A 149 -9.59 -3.08 -1.03
N LYS A 150 -8.89 -3.60 -2.04
CA LYS A 150 -7.78 -4.52 -1.85
C LYS A 150 -6.54 -3.76 -1.38
N GLU A 151 -6.29 -2.58 -1.94
CA GLU A 151 -5.23 -1.69 -1.49
C GLU A 151 -5.48 -1.20 -0.06
N ALA A 152 -6.71 -0.77 0.26
CA ALA A 152 -7.09 -0.38 1.62
C ALA A 152 -6.84 -1.51 2.64
N ARG A 153 -7.20 -2.76 2.31
CA ARG A 153 -6.91 -3.92 3.16
C ARG A 153 -5.41 -4.19 3.32
N SER A 154 -4.63 -4.02 2.24
CA SER A 154 -3.18 -4.17 2.26
C SER A 154 -2.55 -3.16 3.24
N GLN A 155 -2.93 -1.89 3.14
CA GLN A 155 -2.47 -0.82 4.01
C GLN A 155 -2.90 -1.01 5.46
N ALA A 156 -4.15 -1.42 5.71
CA ALA A 156 -4.60 -1.75 7.05
C ALA A 156 -3.80 -2.91 7.66
N GLY A 157 -3.37 -3.88 6.86
CA GLY A 157 -2.46 -4.94 7.29
C GLY A 157 -1.08 -4.42 7.70
N ALA A 158 -0.47 -3.57 6.85
CA ALA A 158 0.82 -2.95 7.14
C ALA A 158 0.76 -2.08 8.41
N PHE A 159 -0.29 -1.27 8.56
CA PHE A 159 -0.52 -0.43 9.74
C PHE A 159 -0.55 -1.26 11.04
N ARG A 160 -1.30 -2.37 11.07
CA ARG A 160 -1.35 -3.27 12.24
C ARG A 160 0.03 -3.85 12.57
N GLY A 161 0.84 -4.14 11.55
CA GLY A 161 2.22 -4.58 11.72
C GLY A 161 3.06 -3.54 12.45
N LEU A 162 3.07 -2.30 11.96
CA LEU A 162 3.80 -1.18 12.56
C LEU A 162 3.36 -0.92 14.01
N VAL A 163 2.04 -0.91 14.29
CA VAL A 163 1.51 -0.73 15.64
C VAL A 163 1.97 -1.85 16.58
N THR A 164 2.04 -3.08 16.09
CA THR A 164 2.53 -4.22 16.87
C THR A 164 4.03 -4.06 17.19
N GLU A 165 4.83 -3.64 16.21
CA GLU A 165 6.27 -3.40 16.39
C GLU A 165 6.55 -2.22 17.34
N LEU A 166 5.76 -1.14 17.26
CA LEU A 166 5.80 -0.02 18.20
C LEU A 166 5.52 -0.47 19.64
N ARG A 167 4.54 -1.37 19.85
CA ARG A 167 4.25 -1.93 21.18
C ARG A 167 5.41 -2.79 21.70
N GLN A 168 5.96 -3.66 20.85
CA GLN A 168 7.06 -4.54 21.21
C GLN A 168 8.34 -3.75 21.56
N SER A 169 8.74 -2.80 20.71
CA SER A 169 9.91 -1.94 20.95
C SER A 169 9.80 -1.10 22.23
N SER A 170 8.58 -0.76 22.64
CA SER A 170 8.32 -0.04 23.89
C SER A 170 8.53 -0.91 25.13
N SER A 171 8.15 -2.19 25.07
CA SER A 171 8.29 -3.13 26.19
C SER A 171 9.74 -3.51 26.52
N THR A 172 10.58 -3.71 25.50
CA THR A 172 12.01 -4.05 25.66
C THR A 172 12.78 -2.98 26.43
N SER A 173 12.31 -1.72 26.41
CA SER A 173 12.94 -0.60 27.12
C SER A 173 12.94 -0.75 28.64
N ARG A 174 11.96 -1.45 29.21
CA ARG A 174 11.80 -1.55 30.68
C ARG A 174 12.53 -2.73 31.30
N ALA A 175 12.80 -3.77 30.53
CA ALA A 175 13.33 -5.04 31.06
C ALA A 175 14.76 -4.95 31.62
N PHE A 176 15.47 -3.83 31.41
CA PHE A 176 16.86 -3.66 31.85
C PHE A 176 17.05 -2.62 32.96
N ALA A 177 15.98 -1.98 33.44
CA ALA A 177 16.07 -1.10 34.60
C ALA A 177 15.98 -1.97 35.87
N PRO A 178 17.05 -2.10 36.67
CA PRO A 178 16.96 -2.78 37.96
C PRO A 178 15.91 -2.08 38.83
N PRO A 179 15.07 -2.82 39.57
CA PRO A 179 14.06 -2.23 40.44
C PRO A 179 14.76 -1.35 41.47
N ALA A 180 14.52 -0.03 41.40
CA ALA A 180 14.96 0.88 42.44
C ALA A 180 14.14 0.58 43.70
N PRO A 181 14.77 0.28 44.85
CA PRO A 181 14.05 -0.28 45.99
C PRO A 181 13.05 0.65 46.70
N ASP A 182 13.02 1.97 46.46
CA ASP A 182 12.17 2.89 47.27
C ASP A 182 11.62 4.10 46.49
N ALA A 183 11.27 3.94 45.21
CA ALA A 183 10.67 5.06 44.45
C ALA A 183 9.19 5.26 44.86
N PRO A 184 8.77 6.47 45.28
CA PRO A 184 7.37 6.77 45.56
C PRO A 184 6.53 6.57 44.29
N GLU A 185 5.29 6.09 44.45
CA GLU A 185 4.29 5.92 43.38
C GLU A 185 4.07 7.26 42.65
N GLY A 186 4.89 7.50 41.62
CA GLY A 186 4.83 8.68 40.77
C GLY A 186 3.79 8.48 39.68
N GLU A 187 2.80 9.35 39.68
CA GLU A 187 1.69 9.45 38.76
C GLU A 187 2.16 9.49 37.28
N GLY A 188 1.84 8.42 36.55
CA GLY A 188 1.31 8.52 35.18
C GLY A 188 2.26 8.88 34.03
N GLY A 189 3.38 8.18 33.86
CA GLY A 189 4.07 8.17 32.56
C GLY A 189 3.20 7.46 31.51
N ALA A 190 2.59 8.22 30.58
CA ALA A 190 1.74 7.73 29.50
C ALA A 190 2.44 6.59 28.73
N SER A 191 2.07 5.35 29.06
CA SER A 191 2.66 4.17 28.45
C SER A 191 1.93 3.85 27.16
N VAL A 192 2.59 3.20 26.20
CA VAL A 192 2.00 2.74 24.92
C VAL A 192 0.77 1.83 25.08
N VAL A 193 0.44 1.39 26.30
CA VAL A 193 -0.86 0.78 26.63
C VAL A 193 -2.03 1.76 26.33
N ASP A 194 -1.79 3.06 26.40
CA ASP A 194 -2.75 4.11 26.04
C ASP A 194 -3.04 4.22 24.55
N LEU A 195 -2.18 3.69 23.66
CA LEU A 195 -2.44 3.73 22.22
C LEU A 195 -3.74 2.98 21.87
N GLY A 196 -3.97 1.84 22.54
CA GLY A 196 -5.22 1.11 22.37
C GLY A 196 -6.43 1.87 22.92
N ALA A 197 -6.25 2.64 24.00
CA ALA A 197 -7.31 3.45 24.58
C ALA A 197 -7.64 4.66 23.71
N ALA A 198 -6.62 5.39 23.22
CA ALA A 198 -6.76 6.52 22.30
C ALA A 198 -7.47 6.11 21.00
N ILE A 199 -7.05 4.99 20.38
CA ILE A 199 -7.72 4.46 19.17
C ILE A 199 -9.19 4.13 19.46
N ARG A 200 -9.49 3.48 20.60
CA ARG A 200 -10.88 3.16 20.98
C ARG A 200 -11.72 4.41 21.27
N ALA A 201 -11.15 5.39 21.96
CA ALA A 201 -11.82 6.65 22.26
C ALA A 201 -12.22 7.39 20.97
N ARG A 202 -11.33 7.40 19.96
CA ARG A 202 -11.63 7.95 18.64
C ARG A 202 -12.78 7.22 17.94
N PHE A 203 -12.75 5.89 17.90
CA PHE A 203 -13.84 5.12 17.28
C PHE A 203 -15.18 5.26 18.02
N ALA A 204 -15.15 5.55 19.32
CA ALA A 204 -16.35 5.86 20.09
C ALA A 204 -16.91 7.25 19.74
N ALA A 205 -16.04 8.27 19.64
CA ALA A 205 -16.44 9.63 19.27
C ALA A 205 -17.05 9.70 17.85
N ALA A 206 -16.45 8.99 16.89
CA ALA A 206 -16.97 8.94 15.51
C ALA A 206 -18.35 8.26 15.39
N GLN A 207 -18.73 7.41 16.37
CA GLN A 207 -20.05 6.77 16.40
C GLN A 207 -21.14 7.65 17.02
N THR A 208 -20.78 8.69 17.76
CA THR A 208 -21.74 9.62 18.39
C THR A 208 -22.15 10.79 17.49
N GLU A 209 -21.47 10.98 16.35
CA GLU A 209 -21.68 12.13 15.44
C GLU A 209 -22.47 11.80 14.16
N GLY A 210 -22.96 10.56 14.01
CA GLY A 210 -23.78 10.12 12.86
C GLY A 210 -25.15 9.62 13.28
#